data_AF-A0A1Y5I8U9-F1
#
_entry.id   AF-A0A1Y5I8U9-F1
#
_cell.length_a   1.000
_cell.length_b   1.000
_cell.length_c   1.000
_cell.angle_alpha   90.00
_cell.angle_beta   90.00
_cell.angle_gamma   90.00
#
_symmetry.space_group_name_H-M   'P 1'
#
loop_
_entity.id
_entity.type
_entity.pdbx_description
1 polymer ?
#
loop_
_entity_poly.entity_id
_entity_poly.type
_entity_poly.pdbx_seq_one_letter_code
_entity_poly.pdbx_strand_id
1 'polypeptide(L)'
;METPTRGRWWRDASADDDGATTTVIQTGDAVDRGDRSIDCHDALERLKREANASGDEVVTLMGNHELMTLQGDLRFVGGRELMDLGVRALREGGTTGDEDGSGASPRAYAHAGRLAWMRAFARGSARGDEVRSKPVAVTRGEGRCATVFVHAGLTSRHLFGANSVDALNARARELFDVDVVSKSGEDDVTGGDGPLWTREISMGDEELVCKEVEETLARLNVKRMVVGHTPTKSGSIETRCEGMVHMIDVGMSSAYGGVPSVWMCTESEGPMAITNAGERVALE
;
A
#
# COMPACT_ATOMS: atom_id res chain seq x y z
N MET A 1 -33.86 -11.33 -21.31
CA MET A 1 -32.73 -12.06 -20.70
C MET A 1 -31.98 -11.06 -19.86
N GLU A 2 -32.30 -10.97 -18.58
CA GLU A 2 -31.56 -10.16 -17.63
C GLU A 2 -30.19 -10.82 -17.45
N THR A 3 -29.14 -10.08 -17.81
CA THR A 3 -27.78 -10.39 -17.36
C THR A 3 -27.81 -10.44 -15.83
N PRO A 4 -27.36 -11.53 -15.19
CA PRO A 4 -27.25 -11.55 -13.74
C PRO A 4 -26.33 -10.40 -13.35
N THR A 5 -26.81 -9.45 -12.56
CA THR A 5 -25.94 -8.55 -11.81
C THR A 5 -25.08 -9.46 -10.94
N ARG A 6 -23.84 -9.72 -11.37
CA ARG A 6 -22.83 -10.30 -10.48
C ARG A 6 -22.70 -9.30 -9.35
N GLY A 7 -23.31 -9.60 -8.20
CA GLY A 7 -23.24 -8.76 -7.02
C GLY A 7 -21.79 -8.37 -6.73
N ARG A 8 -21.57 -7.11 -6.38
CA ARG A 8 -20.27 -6.58 -5.97
C ARG A 8 -19.77 -7.38 -4.77
N TRP A 9 -18.88 -8.35 -4.97
CA TRP A 9 -18.44 -9.26 -3.89
C TRP A 9 -17.65 -8.55 -2.79
N TRP A 10 -17.22 -7.32 -3.05
CA TRP A 10 -16.56 -6.43 -2.09
C TRP A 10 -17.54 -5.55 -1.29
N ARG A 11 -18.83 -5.59 -1.62
CA ARG A 11 -19.88 -4.90 -0.88
C ARG A 11 -20.78 -5.91 -0.17
N ASP A 12 -21.22 -5.55 1.02
CA ASP A 12 -22.35 -6.23 1.64
C ASP A 12 -23.62 -5.88 0.85
N ALA A 13 -24.38 -6.88 0.44
CA ALA A 13 -25.65 -6.70 -0.27
C ALA A 13 -26.70 -5.92 0.56
N SER A 14 -26.52 -5.82 1.88
CA SER A 14 -27.38 -5.07 2.79
C SER A 14 -26.94 -3.62 3.03
N ALA A 15 -25.75 -3.22 2.55
CA ALA A 15 -25.18 -1.89 2.74
C ALA A 15 -25.25 -0.99 1.49
N ASP A 16 -25.91 -1.45 0.43
CA ASP A 16 -26.18 -0.64 -0.75
C ASP A 16 -27.30 0.36 -0.41
N ASP A 17 -26.93 1.51 0.16
CA ASP A 17 -27.73 2.73 0.02
C ASP A 17 -27.74 3.06 -1.48
N ASP A 18 -28.94 3.07 -2.08
CA ASP A 18 -29.16 3.25 -3.52
C ASP A 18 -28.48 4.54 -4.03
N GLY A 19 -27.23 4.44 -4.50
CA GLY A 19 -26.46 5.51 -5.12
C GLY A 19 -25.19 5.97 -4.40
N ALA A 20 -24.86 5.47 -3.20
CA ALA A 20 -23.64 5.86 -2.50
C ALA A 20 -22.38 5.20 -3.10
N THR A 21 -21.46 5.99 -3.63
CA THR A 21 -20.12 5.54 -4.09
C THR A 21 -19.15 5.44 -2.92
N THR A 22 -18.31 4.41 -2.91
CA THR A 22 -17.30 4.19 -1.86
C THR A 22 -15.90 4.39 -2.44
N THR A 23 -15.05 5.11 -1.70
CA THR A 23 -13.62 5.23 -2.00
C THR A 23 -12.83 4.41 -0.98
N VAL A 24 -12.05 3.43 -1.45
CA VAL A 24 -11.16 2.60 -0.63
C VAL A 24 -9.71 2.95 -0.94
N ILE A 25 -8.93 3.27 0.10
CA ILE A 25 -7.50 3.54 -0.02
C ILE A 25 -6.71 2.47 0.70
N GLN A 26 -5.86 1.76 -0.02
CA GLN A 26 -4.88 0.83 0.53
C GLN A 26 -3.51 1.54 0.57
N THR A 27 -2.93 1.72 1.75
CA THR A 27 -1.79 2.61 1.98
C THR A 27 -0.41 1.98 1.73
N GLY A 28 -0.27 1.09 0.74
CA GLY A 28 1.00 0.43 0.41
C GLY A 28 1.37 -0.76 1.29
N ASP A 29 2.50 -1.41 1.00
CA ASP A 29 2.98 -2.63 1.66
C ASP A 29 2.02 -3.84 1.52
N ALA A 30 1.52 -4.04 0.31
CA ALA A 30 0.73 -5.22 -0.04
C ALA A 30 1.60 -6.45 -0.36
N VAL A 31 2.85 -6.22 -0.79
CA VAL A 31 3.85 -7.26 -1.05
C VAL A 31 4.81 -7.45 0.14
N ASP A 32 5.61 -8.52 0.11
CA ASP A 32 6.58 -8.94 1.13
C ASP A 32 6.00 -9.45 2.47
N ARG A 33 6.90 -9.95 3.32
CA ARG A 33 6.71 -10.55 4.66
C ARG A 33 5.87 -11.82 4.71
N GLY A 34 4.68 -11.82 4.11
CA GLY A 34 3.78 -12.96 4.03
C GLY A 34 4.20 -13.95 2.94
N ASP A 35 3.65 -15.16 3.02
CA ASP A 35 3.96 -16.25 2.06
C ASP A 35 3.07 -16.24 0.80
N ARG A 36 2.18 -15.24 0.69
CA ARG A 36 1.10 -15.13 -0.31
C ARG A 36 0.96 -13.68 -0.81
N SER A 37 2.03 -12.89 -0.72
CA SER A 37 1.97 -11.44 -0.93
C SER A 37 1.69 -11.05 -2.39
N ILE A 38 2.11 -11.88 -3.35
CA ILE A 38 1.71 -11.76 -4.76
C ILE A 38 0.19 -11.92 -4.92
N ASP A 39 -0.41 -12.89 -4.24
CA ASP A 39 -1.86 -13.11 -4.32
C ASP A 39 -2.62 -11.93 -3.70
N CYS A 40 -2.09 -11.32 -2.64
CA CYS A 40 -2.65 -10.10 -2.05
C CYS A 40 -2.62 -8.92 -3.04
N HIS A 41 -1.49 -8.69 -3.70
CA HIS A 41 -1.37 -7.67 -4.76
C HIS A 41 -2.37 -7.93 -5.90
N ASP A 42 -2.42 -9.16 -6.42
CA ASP A 42 -3.32 -9.54 -7.51
C ASP A 42 -4.80 -9.36 -7.14
N ALA A 43 -5.17 -9.70 -5.89
CA ALA A 43 -6.52 -9.52 -5.37
C ALA A 43 -6.90 -8.03 -5.26
N LEU A 44 -5.98 -7.17 -4.81
CA LEU A 44 -6.19 -5.73 -4.72
C LEU A 44 -6.33 -5.07 -6.08
N GLU A 45 -5.47 -5.40 -7.06
CA GLU A 45 -5.57 -4.84 -8.40
C GLU A 45 -6.80 -5.36 -9.16
N ARG A 46 -7.22 -6.61 -8.89
CA ARG A 46 -8.52 -7.11 -9.36
C ARG A 46 -9.68 -6.33 -8.74
N LEU A 47 -9.70 -6.17 -7.42
CA LEU A 47 -10.72 -5.39 -6.71
C LEU A 47 -10.81 -3.97 -7.30
N LYS A 48 -9.67 -3.33 -7.51
CA LYS A 48 -9.59 -2.00 -8.10
C LYS A 48 -10.21 -1.92 -9.48
N ARG A 49 -9.89 -2.85 -10.39
CA ARG A 49 -10.52 -2.88 -11.72
C ARG A 49 -12.03 -3.07 -11.65
N GLU A 50 -12.49 -4.01 -10.81
CA GLU A 50 -13.91 -4.35 -10.73
C GLU A 50 -14.74 -3.25 -10.03
N ALA A 51 -14.22 -2.66 -8.95
CA ALA A 51 -14.86 -1.56 -8.23
C ALA A 51 -14.95 -0.29 -9.08
N ASN A 52 -13.84 0.09 -9.74
CA ASN A 52 -13.81 1.27 -10.61
C ASN A 52 -14.77 1.15 -11.80
N ALA A 53 -14.95 -0.06 -12.34
CA ALA A 53 -15.94 -0.31 -13.39
C ALA A 53 -17.41 -0.18 -12.90
N SER A 54 -17.64 -0.17 -11.59
CA SER A 54 -18.97 -0.09 -10.96
C SER A 54 -19.32 1.29 -10.38
N GLY A 55 -18.42 2.27 -10.51
CA GLY A 55 -18.60 3.64 -9.99
C GLY A 55 -17.98 3.90 -8.61
N ASP A 56 -17.48 2.86 -7.95
CA ASP A 56 -16.64 3.00 -6.75
C ASP A 56 -15.22 3.42 -7.13
N GLU A 57 -14.41 3.84 -6.15
CA GLU A 57 -12.98 4.10 -6.37
C GLU A 57 -12.14 3.24 -5.43
N VAL A 58 -11.15 2.56 -5.96
CA VAL A 58 -10.11 1.91 -5.16
C VAL A 58 -8.75 2.44 -5.60
N VAL A 59 -7.98 2.93 -4.64
CA VAL A 59 -6.61 3.39 -4.85
C VAL A 59 -5.66 2.52 -4.03
N THR A 60 -4.69 1.92 -4.71
CA THR A 60 -3.56 1.22 -4.10
C THR A 60 -2.34 2.14 -4.16
N LEU A 61 -1.84 2.56 -2.99
CA LEU A 61 -0.68 3.44 -2.90
C LEU A 61 0.63 2.65 -3.04
N MET A 62 1.67 3.36 -3.47
CA MET A 62 3.05 2.87 -3.40
C MET A 62 3.47 2.83 -1.92
N GLY A 63 3.90 1.67 -1.42
CA GLY A 63 4.61 1.52 -0.14
C GLY A 63 6.11 1.33 -0.35
N ASN A 64 6.86 1.20 0.75
CA ASN A 64 8.28 0.90 0.64
C ASN A 64 8.53 -0.51 0.11
N HIS A 65 7.66 -1.48 0.40
CA HIS A 65 7.83 -2.85 -0.07
C HIS A 65 7.55 -2.99 -1.59
N GLU A 66 6.61 -2.22 -2.13
CA GLU A 66 6.46 -2.09 -3.59
C GLU A 66 7.69 -1.44 -4.24
N LEU A 67 8.23 -0.36 -3.65
CA LEU A 67 9.47 0.26 -4.12
C LEU A 67 10.64 -0.72 -4.08
N MET A 68 10.80 -1.48 -2.99
CA MET A 68 11.84 -2.50 -2.84
C MET A 68 11.76 -3.55 -3.95
N THR A 69 10.55 -3.96 -4.32
CA THR A 69 10.34 -4.83 -5.47
C THR A 69 10.87 -4.22 -6.78
N LEU A 70 10.60 -2.93 -7.03
CA LEU A 70 11.13 -2.21 -8.21
C LEU A 70 12.66 -2.01 -8.17
N GLN A 71 13.24 -2.01 -6.98
CA GLN A 71 14.70 -1.92 -6.77
C GLN A 71 15.39 -3.30 -6.81
N GLY A 72 14.64 -4.40 -7.00
CA GLY A 72 15.16 -5.77 -6.91
C GLY A 72 15.64 -6.14 -5.51
N ASP A 73 15.11 -5.50 -4.48
CA ASP A 73 15.40 -5.78 -3.08
C ASP A 73 14.45 -6.84 -2.51
N LEU A 74 14.95 -8.06 -2.38
CA LEU A 74 14.14 -9.21 -1.96
C LEU A 74 14.38 -9.60 -0.50
N ARG A 75 14.97 -8.72 0.31
CA ARG A 75 15.34 -9.02 1.70
C ARG A 75 14.15 -9.40 2.57
N PHE A 76 12.94 -8.92 2.25
CA PHE A 76 11.73 -9.16 3.04
C PHE A 76 10.69 -10.05 2.38
N VAL A 77 10.95 -10.55 1.17
CA VAL A 77 10.03 -11.50 0.52
C VAL A 77 9.96 -12.77 1.38
N GLY A 78 8.74 -13.30 1.58
CA GLY A 78 8.52 -14.53 2.33
C GLY A 78 9.35 -15.70 1.80
N GLY A 79 10.06 -16.39 2.69
CA GLY A 79 10.96 -17.49 2.29
C GLY A 79 10.21 -18.65 1.62
N ARG A 80 8.97 -18.94 2.05
CA ARG A 80 8.11 -19.92 1.39
C ARG A 80 7.65 -19.43 0.03
N GLU A 81 7.23 -18.17 -0.07
CA GLU A 81 6.78 -17.58 -1.34
C GLU A 81 7.87 -17.66 -2.43
N LEU A 82 9.11 -17.27 -2.09
CA LEU A 82 10.26 -17.42 -3.00
C LEU A 82 10.51 -18.88 -3.38
N MET A 83 10.44 -19.80 -2.41
CA MET A 83 10.63 -21.22 -2.67
C MET A 83 9.58 -21.76 -3.65
N ASP A 84 8.31 -21.44 -3.42
CA ASP A 84 7.19 -21.91 -4.23
C ASP A 84 7.21 -21.31 -5.64
N LEU A 85 7.65 -20.05 -5.78
CA LEU A 85 7.96 -19.45 -7.08
C LEU A 85 9.10 -20.19 -7.80
N GLY A 86 10.17 -20.53 -7.08
CA GLY A 86 11.30 -21.26 -7.65
C GLY A 86 10.93 -22.65 -8.13
N VAL A 87 10.12 -23.38 -7.35
CA VAL A 87 9.59 -24.69 -7.72
C VAL A 87 8.75 -24.59 -9.00
N ARG A 88 7.85 -23.60 -9.08
CA ARG A 88 7.02 -23.36 -10.28
C ARG A 88 7.89 -23.03 -11.50
N ALA A 89 8.83 -22.09 -11.35
CA ALA A 89 9.69 -21.64 -12.45
C ALA A 89 10.57 -22.76 -13.03
N LEU A 90 11.15 -23.63 -12.18
CA LEU A 90 11.96 -24.75 -12.68
C LEU A 90 11.13 -25.85 -13.35
N ARG A 91 9.89 -26.08 -12.88
CA ARG A 91 8.95 -27.01 -13.54
C ARG A 91 8.53 -26.53 -14.91
N GLU A 92 8.14 -25.26 -15.02
CA GLU A 92 7.74 -24.65 -16.29
C GLU A 92 8.90 -24.59 -17.30
N GLY A 93 10.14 -24.39 -16.81
CA GLY A 93 11.35 -24.41 -17.63
C GLY A 93 11.85 -25.81 -18.01
N GLY A 94 11.13 -26.89 -17.67
CA GLY A 94 11.54 -28.27 -17.96
C GLY A 94 12.83 -28.70 -17.24
N THR A 95 13.21 -28.02 -16.16
CA THR A 95 14.45 -28.24 -15.41
C THR A 95 14.23 -29.06 -14.12
N THR A 96 13.17 -29.88 -14.07
CA THR A 96 13.10 -30.93 -13.07
C THR A 96 13.84 -32.14 -13.63
N GLY A 97 15.04 -32.38 -13.10
CA GLY A 97 15.76 -33.63 -13.34
C GLY A 97 14.97 -34.79 -12.78
N ASP A 98 13.98 -35.27 -13.53
CA ASP A 98 13.20 -36.46 -13.24
C ASP A 98 13.67 -37.66 -14.09
N GLU A 99 14.86 -37.58 -14.70
CA GLU A 99 15.51 -38.72 -15.36
C GLU A 99 16.34 -39.58 -14.39
N ASP A 100 16.73 -39.06 -13.22
CA ASP A 100 17.53 -39.78 -12.21
C ASP A 100 16.96 -39.76 -10.78
N GLY A 101 15.81 -39.12 -10.56
CA GLY A 101 15.12 -39.07 -9.26
C GLY A 101 15.72 -38.09 -8.25
N SER A 102 16.66 -37.22 -8.63
CA SER A 102 17.21 -36.18 -7.76
C SER A 102 16.65 -34.79 -8.11
N GLY A 103 15.58 -34.39 -7.41
CA GLY A 103 15.01 -33.04 -7.57
C GLY A 103 16.03 -31.91 -7.33
N ALA A 104 15.75 -30.72 -7.85
CA ALA A 104 16.66 -29.58 -7.73
C ALA A 104 17.03 -29.23 -6.28
N SER A 105 18.25 -28.74 -6.04
CA SER A 105 18.70 -28.37 -4.70
C SER A 105 17.91 -27.18 -4.12
N PRO A 106 17.81 -27.03 -2.79
CA PRO A 106 17.19 -25.85 -2.16
C PRO A 106 17.79 -24.52 -2.62
N ARG A 107 19.10 -24.49 -2.91
CA ARG A 107 19.78 -23.30 -3.45
C ARG A 107 19.31 -22.97 -4.86
N ALA A 108 19.07 -23.99 -5.70
CA ALA A 108 18.55 -23.81 -7.05
C ALA A 108 17.12 -23.26 -7.03
N TYR A 109 16.24 -23.81 -6.19
CA TYR A 109 14.88 -23.26 -6.01
C TYR A 109 14.91 -21.83 -5.50
N ALA A 110 15.71 -21.52 -4.48
CA ALA A 110 15.83 -20.16 -3.96
C ALA A 110 16.34 -19.16 -5.01
N HIS A 111 17.28 -19.56 -5.86
CA HIS A 111 17.77 -18.73 -6.96
C HIS A 111 16.70 -18.53 -8.05
N ALA A 112 16.06 -19.61 -8.48
CA ALA A 112 14.97 -19.56 -9.45
C ALA A 112 13.79 -18.70 -8.95
N GLY A 113 13.47 -18.79 -7.66
CA GLY A 113 12.44 -17.97 -7.02
C GLY A 113 12.74 -16.48 -7.08
N ARG A 114 13.99 -16.09 -6.78
CA ARG A 114 14.42 -14.68 -6.90
C ARG A 114 14.32 -14.18 -8.34
N LEU A 115 14.74 -14.97 -9.32
CA LEU A 115 14.61 -14.62 -10.73
C LEU A 115 13.14 -14.52 -11.15
N ALA A 116 12.30 -15.44 -10.70
CA ALA A 116 10.87 -15.45 -10.99
C ALA A 116 10.17 -14.22 -10.40
N TRP A 117 10.51 -13.83 -9.16
CA TRP A 117 10.03 -12.60 -8.54
C TRP A 117 10.43 -11.37 -9.37
N MET A 118 11.72 -11.22 -9.67
CA MET A 118 12.20 -10.07 -10.46
C MET A 118 11.51 -9.99 -11.84
N ARG A 119 11.26 -11.13 -12.50
CA ARG A 119 10.51 -11.18 -13.76
C ARG A 119 9.03 -10.81 -13.58
N ALA A 120 8.41 -11.27 -12.50
CA ALA A 120 6.99 -11.01 -12.22
C ALA A 120 6.69 -9.53 -12.03
N PHE A 121 7.65 -8.73 -11.56
CA PHE A 121 7.53 -7.28 -11.33
C PHE A 121 8.44 -6.43 -12.21
N ALA A 122 9.05 -7.03 -13.24
CA ALA A 122 9.88 -6.32 -14.20
C ALA A 122 9.05 -5.26 -14.95
N ARG A 123 9.71 -4.21 -15.45
CA ARG A 123 9.07 -3.24 -16.34
C ARG A 123 8.46 -3.94 -17.56
N GLY A 124 7.23 -3.61 -17.92
CA GLY A 124 6.48 -4.26 -19.01
C GLY A 124 5.82 -5.58 -18.63
N SER A 125 5.98 -6.05 -17.39
CA SER A 125 5.15 -7.13 -16.85
C SER A 125 3.87 -6.55 -16.25
N ALA A 126 2.77 -7.31 -16.24
CA ALA A 126 1.49 -6.84 -15.72
C ALA A 126 1.61 -6.28 -14.28
N ARG A 127 2.23 -7.03 -13.35
CA ARG A 127 2.38 -6.56 -11.96
C ARG A 127 3.40 -5.43 -11.84
N GLY A 128 4.48 -5.48 -12.62
CA GLY A 128 5.49 -4.41 -12.63
C GLY A 128 4.93 -3.08 -13.10
N ASP A 129 4.05 -3.09 -14.09
CA ASP A 129 3.38 -1.89 -14.60
C ASP A 129 2.28 -1.43 -13.63
N GLU A 130 1.52 -2.36 -13.01
CA GLU A 130 0.58 -2.04 -11.93
C GLU A 130 1.27 -1.34 -10.77
N VAL A 131 2.40 -1.87 -10.26
CA VAL A 131 3.18 -1.24 -9.19
C VAL A 131 3.69 0.14 -9.58
N ARG A 132 4.25 0.30 -10.79
CA ARG A 132 4.74 1.60 -11.29
C ARG A 132 3.63 2.64 -11.47
N SER A 133 2.39 2.20 -11.67
CA SER A 133 1.23 3.09 -11.82
C SER A 133 0.69 3.65 -10.49
N LYS A 134 1.12 3.08 -9.34
CA LYS A 134 0.61 3.47 -8.03
C LYS A 134 1.04 4.89 -7.67
N PRO A 135 0.12 5.76 -7.21
CA PRO A 135 0.50 7.05 -6.66
C PRO A 135 1.18 6.88 -5.30
N VAL A 136 2.05 7.82 -4.95
CA VAL A 136 2.68 7.89 -3.63
C VAL A 136 1.70 8.44 -2.59
N ALA A 137 0.88 9.41 -2.98
CA ALA A 137 -0.14 9.99 -2.12
C ALA A 137 -1.38 10.44 -2.90
N VAL A 138 -2.53 10.49 -2.24
CA VAL A 138 -3.78 11.03 -2.81
C VAL A 138 -4.54 11.85 -1.78
N THR A 139 -5.22 12.91 -2.22
CA THR A 139 -6.22 13.62 -1.42
C THR A 139 -7.62 13.16 -1.82
N ARG A 140 -8.45 12.78 -0.85
CA ARG A 140 -9.83 12.31 -1.06
C ARG A 140 -10.75 12.77 0.07
N GLY A 141 -12.06 12.68 -0.17
CA GLY A 141 -13.09 13.17 0.73
C GLY A 141 -13.25 14.68 0.68
N GLU A 142 -14.32 15.16 1.30
CA GLU A 142 -14.67 16.57 1.38
C GLU A 142 -14.98 16.93 2.84
N GLY A 143 -15.26 18.22 3.12
CA GLY A 143 -15.74 18.65 4.42
C GLY A 143 -14.88 18.16 5.58
N ARG A 144 -15.47 17.37 6.47
CA ARG A 144 -14.75 16.83 7.63
C ARG A 144 -13.96 15.57 7.32
N CYS A 145 -14.16 14.96 6.15
CA CYS A 145 -13.45 13.78 5.66
C CYS A 145 -12.35 14.11 4.65
N ALA A 146 -12.14 15.38 4.28
CA ALA A 146 -11.02 15.80 3.43
C ALA A 146 -9.69 15.35 4.04
N THR A 147 -9.01 14.42 3.37
CA THR A 147 -7.88 13.66 3.92
C THR A 147 -6.82 13.44 2.86
N VAL A 148 -5.55 13.55 3.25
CA VAL A 148 -4.43 13.06 2.44
C VAL A 148 -4.02 11.67 2.95
N PHE A 149 -3.83 10.74 2.02
CA PHE A 149 -3.36 9.38 2.29
C PHE A 149 -1.97 9.22 1.69
N VAL A 150 -1.05 8.68 2.48
CA VAL A 150 0.34 8.42 2.09
C VAL A 150 0.84 7.21 2.87
N HIS A 151 1.84 6.51 2.34
CA HIS A 151 2.37 5.33 3.02
C HIS A 151 3.04 5.63 4.36
N ALA A 152 4.06 6.50 4.41
CA ALA A 152 4.84 6.74 5.64
C ALA A 152 4.65 8.14 6.23
N GLY A 153 4.44 9.15 5.40
CA GLY A 153 4.14 10.52 5.84
C GLY A 153 4.45 11.57 4.78
N LEU A 154 3.88 12.77 4.92
CA LEU A 154 4.23 13.93 4.11
C LEU A 154 4.66 15.09 4.99
N THR A 155 5.48 15.93 4.39
CA THR A 155 5.89 17.23 4.93
C THR A 155 5.78 18.21 3.77
N SER A 156 5.77 19.50 4.06
CA SER A 156 5.63 20.59 3.10
C SER A 156 6.70 20.54 1.99
N ARG A 157 7.91 20.02 2.28
CA ARG A 157 8.97 19.82 1.28
C ARG A 157 8.59 18.79 0.22
N HIS A 158 7.88 17.73 0.59
CA HIS A 158 7.46 16.68 -0.33
C HIS A 158 6.41 17.16 -1.35
N LEU A 159 5.84 18.35 -1.15
CA LEU A 159 4.91 18.95 -2.12
C LEU A 159 5.63 19.67 -3.27
N PHE A 160 6.97 19.79 -3.24
CA PHE A 160 7.77 20.44 -4.28
C PHE A 160 7.27 21.84 -4.67
N GLY A 161 6.84 22.63 -3.68
CA GLY A 161 6.30 23.97 -3.88
C GLY A 161 4.85 24.03 -4.41
N ALA A 162 4.22 22.90 -4.73
CA ALA A 162 2.82 22.84 -5.14
C ALA A 162 1.85 22.83 -3.95
N ASN A 163 0.57 23.12 -4.20
CA ASN A 163 -0.52 22.98 -3.22
C ASN A 163 -1.37 21.72 -3.51
N SER A 164 -0.72 20.70 -4.06
CA SER A 164 -1.30 19.37 -4.32
C SER A 164 -0.21 18.30 -4.29
N VAL A 165 -0.61 17.05 -4.21
CA VAL A 165 0.29 15.89 -4.30
C VAL A 165 0.68 15.54 -5.74
N ASP A 166 0.24 16.31 -6.74
CA ASP A 166 0.43 15.97 -8.16
C ASP A 166 1.90 16.05 -8.58
N ALA A 167 2.63 17.06 -8.08
CA ALA A 167 4.06 17.21 -8.35
C ALA A 167 4.85 16.03 -7.75
N LEU A 168 4.49 15.60 -6.53
CA LEU A 168 5.05 14.41 -5.90
C LEU A 168 4.80 13.16 -6.73
N ASN A 169 3.55 12.92 -7.12
CA ASN A 169 3.19 11.75 -7.92
C ASN A 169 3.83 11.78 -9.32
N ALA A 170 3.99 12.95 -9.94
CA ALA A 170 4.69 13.09 -11.21
C ALA A 170 6.17 12.73 -11.08
N ARG A 171 6.85 13.28 -10.06
CA ARG A 171 8.24 12.95 -9.75
C ARG A 171 8.42 11.45 -9.49
N ALA A 172 7.51 10.85 -8.74
CA ALA A 172 7.52 9.41 -8.46
C ALA A 172 7.40 8.57 -9.75
N ARG A 173 6.47 8.92 -10.66
CA ARG A 173 6.32 8.21 -11.95
C ARG A 173 7.60 8.25 -12.79
N GLU A 174 8.29 9.39 -12.84
CA GLU A 174 9.58 9.51 -13.55
C GLU A 174 10.65 8.61 -12.92
N LEU A 175 10.72 8.55 -11.59
CA LEU A 175 11.67 7.71 -10.86
C LEU A 175 11.40 6.21 -11.04
N PHE A 176 10.14 5.83 -11.23
CA PHE A 176 9.72 4.44 -11.34
C PHE A 176 9.75 3.90 -12.78
N ASP A 177 9.76 4.76 -13.81
CA ASP A 177 9.83 4.38 -15.23
C ASP A 177 11.25 4.03 -15.70
N VAL A 178 11.90 3.14 -14.95
CA VAL A 178 13.19 2.53 -15.28
C VAL A 178 13.12 1.02 -15.05
N ASP A 179 14.04 0.27 -15.64
CA ASP A 179 14.09 -1.19 -15.50
C ASP A 179 14.31 -1.61 -14.04
N VAL A 180 15.21 -0.92 -13.33
CA VAL A 180 15.50 -1.11 -11.91
C VAL A 180 15.66 0.26 -11.25
N VAL A 181 14.86 0.52 -10.21
CA VAL A 181 14.90 1.79 -9.48
C VAL A 181 16.17 1.85 -8.61
N SER A 182 16.78 3.03 -8.52
CA SER A 182 17.99 3.25 -7.71
C SER A 182 17.73 3.03 -6.22
N LYS A 183 18.77 2.54 -5.51
CA LYS A 183 18.81 2.42 -4.05
C LYS A 183 19.69 3.49 -3.39
N SER A 184 20.08 4.55 -4.11
CA SER A 184 21.01 5.57 -3.60
C SER A 184 20.50 6.25 -2.33
N GLY A 185 19.18 6.33 -2.15
CA GLY A 185 18.56 6.92 -0.97
C GLY A 185 18.62 8.45 -0.93
N GLU A 186 19.15 9.08 -1.98
CA GLU A 186 19.40 10.53 -2.07
C GLU A 186 18.19 11.33 -2.56
N ASP A 187 17.19 10.68 -3.13
CA ASP A 187 16.03 11.35 -3.73
C ASP A 187 14.92 11.57 -2.68
N ASP A 188 14.26 12.74 -2.73
CA ASP A 188 13.23 13.15 -1.76
C ASP A 188 11.97 12.26 -1.78
N VAL A 189 11.78 11.39 -2.79
CA VAL A 189 10.67 10.43 -2.85
C VAL A 189 11.09 9.05 -2.37
N THR A 190 12.23 8.55 -2.87
CA THR A 190 12.68 7.16 -2.66
C THR A 190 13.70 7.00 -1.52
N GLY A 191 14.21 8.11 -1.01
CA GLY A 191 15.15 8.18 0.10
C GLY A 191 14.53 7.91 1.46
N GLY A 192 15.38 7.76 2.48
CA GLY A 192 14.97 7.41 3.85
C GLY A 192 14.06 8.44 4.50
N ASP A 193 14.25 9.72 4.19
CA ASP A 193 13.37 10.79 4.66
C ASP A 193 12.15 10.98 3.73
N GLY A 194 12.08 10.25 2.62
CA GLY A 194 10.99 10.35 1.66
C GLY A 194 9.65 9.78 2.19
N PRO A 195 8.54 10.06 1.51
CA PRO A 195 7.18 9.71 1.94
C PRO A 195 6.89 8.21 1.96
N LEU A 196 7.79 7.40 1.41
CA LEU A 196 7.71 5.94 1.46
C LEU A 196 8.45 5.35 2.67
N TRP A 197 9.33 6.10 3.35
CA TRP A 197 10.22 5.54 4.38
C TRP A 197 10.22 6.32 5.69
N THR A 198 9.90 7.61 5.66
CA THR A 198 10.03 8.47 6.83
C THR A 198 9.17 7.95 7.98
N ARG A 199 9.74 8.04 9.19
CA ARG A 199 9.00 7.79 10.43
C ARG A 199 8.82 9.07 11.24
N GLU A 200 9.17 10.21 10.67
CA GLU A 200 9.08 11.50 11.36
C GLU A 200 7.64 11.79 11.79
N ILE A 201 6.67 11.62 10.89
CA ILE A 201 5.25 11.84 11.20
C ILE A 201 4.74 10.88 12.30
N SER A 202 5.19 9.63 12.27
CA SER A 202 4.72 8.60 13.21
C SER A 202 5.50 8.54 14.53
N MET A 203 6.76 8.98 14.57
CA MET A 203 7.66 8.78 15.72
C MET A 203 8.42 10.04 16.16
N GLY A 204 8.35 11.14 15.41
CA GLY A 204 9.04 12.39 15.73
C GLY A 204 8.49 13.10 16.96
N ASP A 205 9.15 14.17 17.37
CA ASP A 205 8.68 15.02 18.46
C ASP A 205 7.32 15.65 18.15
N GLU A 206 6.37 15.57 19.08
CA GLU A 206 4.98 15.99 18.86
C GLU A 206 4.89 17.46 18.45
N GLU A 207 5.56 18.38 19.15
CA GLU A 207 5.43 19.81 18.88
C GLU A 207 5.98 20.18 17.49
N LEU A 208 7.11 19.60 17.10
CA LEU A 208 7.73 19.84 15.80
C LEU A 208 6.91 19.21 14.67
N VAL A 209 6.49 17.95 14.84
CA VAL A 209 5.71 17.23 13.83
C VAL A 209 4.36 17.90 13.61
N CYS A 210 3.66 18.32 14.67
CA CYS A 210 2.33 18.89 14.51
C CYS A 210 2.35 20.24 13.78
N LYS A 211 3.40 21.06 13.94
CA LYS A 211 3.59 22.29 13.15
C LYS A 211 3.78 21.98 11.67
N GLU A 212 4.63 20.99 11.35
CA GLU A 212 4.90 20.58 9.97
C GLU A 212 3.66 19.96 9.31
N VAL A 213 2.91 19.14 10.06
CA VAL A 213 1.65 18.54 9.61
C VAL A 213 0.61 19.62 9.36
N GLU A 214 0.43 20.57 10.29
CA GLU A 214 -0.52 21.69 10.12
C GLU A 214 -0.22 22.48 8.84
N GLU A 215 1.05 22.83 8.58
CA GLU A 215 1.45 23.51 7.34
C GLU A 215 1.12 22.66 6.11
N THR A 216 1.47 21.37 6.15
CA THR A 216 1.25 20.44 5.03
C THR A 216 -0.23 20.29 4.71
N LEU A 217 -1.08 20.12 5.74
CA LEU A 217 -2.53 19.99 5.59
C LEU A 217 -3.16 21.29 5.09
N ALA A 218 -2.69 22.45 5.57
CA ALA A 218 -3.14 23.74 5.09
C ALA A 218 -2.85 23.94 3.60
N ARG A 219 -1.65 23.58 3.14
CA ARG A 219 -1.27 23.64 1.71
C ARG A 219 -2.09 22.71 0.83
N LEU A 220 -2.46 21.53 1.34
CA LEU A 220 -3.30 20.57 0.64
C LEU A 220 -4.81 20.82 0.79
N ASN A 221 -5.20 21.78 1.64
CA ASN A 221 -6.58 22.07 2.01
C ASN A 221 -7.36 20.82 2.48
N VAL A 222 -6.73 20.00 3.34
CA VAL A 222 -7.34 18.82 3.96
C VAL A 222 -7.33 18.93 5.49
N LYS A 223 -8.09 18.08 6.18
CA LYS A 223 -8.21 18.08 7.64
C LYS A 223 -7.22 17.17 8.35
N ARG A 224 -6.73 16.13 7.67
CA ARG A 224 -5.84 15.14 8.28
C ARG A 224 -5.00 14.39 7.27
N MET A 225 -3.98 13.72 7.80
CA MET A 225 -3.10 12.79 7.12
C MET A 225 -3.31 11.37 7.67
N VAL A 226 -3.61 10.42 6.81
CA VAL A 226 -3.69 8.99 7.15
C VAL A 226 -2.43 8.30 6.64
N VAL A 227 -1.73 7.60 7.54
CA VAL A 227 -0.44 6.95 7.28
C VAL A 227 -0.43 5.48 7.71
N GLY A 228 0.34 4.66 6.99
CA GLY A 228 0.71 3.30 7.37
C GLY A 228 2.17 3.23 7.84
N HIS A 229 2.93 2.25 7.33
CA HIS A 229 4.40 2.05 7.45
C HIS A 229 4.97 1.78 8.85
N THR A 230 4.50 2.52 9.86
CA THR A 230 4.94 2.40 11.24
C THR A 230 3.85 1.70 12.04
N PRO A 231 3.99 0.40 12.32
CA PRO A 231 3.05 -0.31 13.16
C PRO A 231 2.82 0.40 14.49
N THR A 232 1.55 0.63 14.83
CA THR A 232 1.15 1.26 16.09
C THR A 232 1.52 0.39 17.27
N LYS A 233 1.82 1.01 18.41
CA LYS A 233 2.27 0.27 19.61
C LYS A 233 1.13 -0.49 20.26
N SER A 234 -0.09 0.05 20.20
CA SER A 234 -1.30 -0.57 20.71
C SER A 234 -1.82 -1.73 19.85
N GLY A 235 -1.38 -1.83 18.59
CA GLY A 235 -2.01 -2.72 17.60
C GLY A 235 -3.42 -2.28 17.20
N SER A 236 -3.78 -1.02 17.49
CA SER A 236 -5.03 -0.35 17.08
C SER A 236 -4.71 0.95 16.34
N ILE A 237 -5.69 1.55 15.68
CA ILE A 237 -5.49 2.85 15.03
C ILE A 237 -5.19 3.90 16.11
N GLU A 238 -4.11 4.64 15.94
CA GLU A 238 -3.67 5.70 16.86
C GLU A 238 -3.76 7.07 16.17
N THR A 239 -4.05 8.12 16.94
CA THR A 239 -4.01 9.51 16.45
C THR A 239 -2.88 10.29 17.09
N ARG A 240 -2.41 11.31 16.37
CA ARG A 240 -1.45 12.31 16.85
C ARG A 240 -1.89 13.70 16.41
N CYS A 241 -1.31 14.73 17.01
CA CYS A 241 -1.53 16.12 16.62
C CYS A 241 -3.01 16.52 16.66
N GLU A 242 -3.69 16.19 17.77
CA GLU A 242 -5.11 16.52 17.96
C GLU A 242 -5.98 16.08 16.77
N GLY A 243 -5.77 14.84 16.28
CA GLY A 243 -6.52 14.25 15.17
C GLY A 243 -6.04 14.63 13.77
N MET A 244 -4.97 15.42 13.65
CA MET A 244 -4.42 15.74 12.33
C MET A 244 -3.68 14.57 11.68
N VAL A 245 -3.21 13.59 12.46
CA VAL A 245 -2.54 12.38 11.95
C VAL A 245 -3.25 11.14 12.47
N HIS A 246 -3.56 10.22 11.56
CA HIS A 246 -4.15 8.92 11.87
C HIS A 246 -3.22 7.80 11.37
N MET A 247 -2.70 7.02 12.30
CA MET A 247 -1.79 5.90 12.04
C MET A 247 -2.59 4.61 11.95
N ILE A 248 -2.67 4.03 10.76
CA ILE A 248 -3.56 2.90 10.45
C ILE A 248 -2.82 1.58 10.24
N ASP A 249 -1.50 1.57 10.27
CA ASP A 249 -0.74 0.32 10.30
C ASP A 249 -0.83 -0.29 11.71
N VAL A 250 -1.75 -1.24 11.85
CA VAL A 250 -1.98 -1.99 13.09
C VAL A 250 -1.13 -3.27 13.16
N GLY A 251 -0.17 -3.46 12.26
CA GLY A 251 0.70 -4.64 12.23
C GLY A 251 -0.03 -5.93 11.86
N MET A 252 -0.98 -5.89 10.93
CA MET A 252 -1.84 -7.05 10.61
C MET A 252 -1.10 -8.25 9.99
N SER A 253 0.12 -8.05 9.48
CA SER A 253 0.95 -9.15 8.99
C SER A 253 1.32 -10.10 10.14
N SER A 254 1.39 -11.40 9.85
CA SER A 254 1.83 -12.41 10.83
C SER A 254 3.24 -12.15 11.39
N ALA A 255 4.04 -11.32 10.72
CA ALA A 255 5.33 -10.87 11.21
C ALA A 255 5.24 -9.97 12.46
N TYR A 256 4.08 -9.34 12.70
CA TYR A 256 3.82 -8.44 13.82
C TYR A 256 2.71 -8.96 14.74
N GLY A 257 1.72 -9.67 14.19
CA GLY A 257 0.67 -10.33 14.98
C GLY A 257 -0.48 -9.43 15.41
N GLY A 258 -0.59 -8.24 14.82
CA GLY A 258 -1.73 -7.35 15.00
C GLY A 258 -2.98 -7.84 14.30
N VAL A 259 -4.10 -7.16 14.55
CA VAL A 259 -5.42 -7.55 14.08
C VAL A 259 -5.92 -6.52 13.07
N PRO A 260 -6.47 -6.94 11.90
CA PRO A 260 -6.96 -6.00 10.89
C PRO A 260 -7.95 -4.97 11.46
N SER A 261 -7.75 -3.72 11.10
CA SER A 261 -8.67 -2.60 11.40
C SER A 261 -8.82 -1.72 10.17
N VAL A 262 -9.93 -1.01 10.08
CA VAL A 262 -10.24 -0.11 8.97
C VAL A 262 -10.46 1.30 9.51
N TRP A 263 -9.82 2.28 8.89
CA TRP A 263 -10.17 3.68 9.07
C TRP A 263 -11.30 4.03 8.09
N MET A 264 -12.36 4.65 8.59
CA MET A 264 -13.51 5.08 7.80
C MET A 264 -13.84 6.54 8.13
N CYS A 265 -14.29 7.30 7.15
CA CYS A 265 -14.88 8.60 7.41
C CYS A 265 -16.13 8.83 6.56
N THR A 266 -17.21 9.26 7.22
CA THR A 266 -18.43 9.72 6.58
C THR A 266 -18.78 11.12 7.09
N GLU A 267 -19.57 11.89 6.33
CA GLU A 267 -20.01 13.20 6.82
C GLU A 267 -20.86 13.08 8.10
N SER A 268 -21.60 11.99 8.31
CA SER A 268 -22.45 11.78 9.48
C SER A 268 -21.72 11.26 10.73
N GLU A 269 -20.71 10.39 10.58
CA GLU A 269 -19.97 9.80 11.72
C GLU A 269 -18.60 10.43 11.93
N GLY A 270 -17.91 10.83 10.86
CA GLY A 270 -16.57 11.39 10.92
C GLY A 270 -15.54 10.28 10.92
N PRO A 271 -14.27 10.58 11.28
CA PRO A 271 -13.24 9.56 11.32
C PRO A 271 -13.52 8.54 12.42
N MET A 272 -13.56 7.27 12.03
CA MET A 272 -13.83 6.12 12.88
C MET A 272 -12.78 5.04 12.63
N ALA A 273 -12.40 4.32 13.68
CA ALA A 273 -11.77 3.01 13.58
C ALA A 273 -12.84 1.92 13.64
N ILE A 274 -12.76 0.97 12.72
CA ILE A 274 -13.59 -0.24 12.71
C ILE A 274 -12.67 -1.42 12.98
N THR A 275 -12.88 -2.11 14.10
CA THR A 275 -12.10 -3.28 14.48
C THR A 275 -12.53 -4.53 13.70
N ASN A 276 -11.75 -5.61 13.74
CA ASN A 276 -12.15 -6.88 13.15
C ASN A 276 -13.45 -7.47 13.73
N ALA A 277 -13.83 -7.07 14.94
CA ALA A 277 -15.08 -7.47 15.60
C ALA A 277 -16.28 -6.62 15.13
N GLY A 278 -16.05 -5.63 14.26
CA GLY A 278 -17.06 -4.69 13.78
C GLY A 278 -17.35 -3.55 14.77
N GLU A 279 -16.59 -3.42 15.85
CA GLU A 279 -16.72 -2.31 16.79
C GLU A 279 -16.26 -1.02 16.13
N ARG A 280 -17.04 0.05 16.32
CA ARG A 280 -16.79 1.38 15.77
C ARG A 280 -16.35 2.31 16.90
N VAL A 281 -15.14 2.86 16.78
CA VAL A 281 -14.55 3.78 17.76
C VAL A 281 -14.29 5.12 17.08
N ALA A 282 -14.82 6.20 17.64
CA ALA A 282 -14.55 7.55 17.13
C ALA A 282 -13.07 7.91 17.32
N LEU A 283 -12.50 8.55 16.31
CA LEU A 283 -11.13 9.01 16.34
C LEU A 283 -11.14 10.54 16.50
N GLU A 284 -10.55 11.00 17.59
CA GLU A 284 -10.34 12.42 17.89
C GLU A 284 -8.97 12.90 17.45
#